data_AF-A0A9E5DVS9-F1
#
_entry.id   AF-A0A9E5DVS9-F1
#
_cell.length_a   1.000
_cell.length_b   1.000
_cell.length_c   1.000
_cell.angle_alpha   90.00
_cell.angle_beta   90.00
_cell.angle_gamma   90.00
#
_symmetry.space_group_name_H-M   'P 1'
#
loop_
_entity.id
_entity.type
_entity.pdbx_description
1 polymer ?
#
loop_
_entity_poly.entity_id
_entity_poly.type
_entity_poly.pdbx_seq_one_letter_code
_entity_poly.pdbx_strand_id
1 'polypeptide(L)'
;MLNQIKDMAAKHVGRVLSSDAAMNVLTSPQLKNAVVTAINLRAEARDALERRVKDVATALELVTREDVAKLRRSIRDLEDHLAELQSQLAEAQSELAASKADSAGGRQAAAERVAEAPKAKKSRKTKAD
;
A
#
# COMPACT_ATOMS: atom_id res chain seq x y z
N MET A 1 -35.39 -13.68 -40.94
CA MET A 1 -36.48 -13.33 -40.00
C MET A 1 -35.99 -12.70 -38.69
N LEU A 2 -34.86 -13.13 -38.10
CA LEU A 2 -34.29 -12.49 -36.89
C LEU A 2 -33.95 -10.99 -37.05
N ASN A 3 -33.49 -10.59 -38.24
CA ASN A 3 -33.10 -9.19 -38.50
C ASN A 3 -34.32 -8.25 -38.57
N GLN A 4 -35.48 -8.73 -39.04
CA GLN A 4 -36.71 -7.94 -39.07
C GLN A 4 -37.28 -7.70 -37.67
N ILE A 5 -37.15 -8.68 -36.76
CA ILE A 5 -37.54 -8.51 -35.35
C ILE A 5 -36.61 -7.52 -34.65
N LYS A 6 -35.30 -7.59 -34.92
CA LYS A 6 -34.32 -6.61 -34.42
C LYS A 6 -34.59 -5.20 -34.95
N ASP A 7 -34.89 -5.05 -36.24
CA ASP A 7 -35.18 -3.75 -36.85
C ASP A 7 -36.51 -3.18 -36.36
N MET A 8 -37.53 -4.03 -36.18
CA MET A 8 -38.83 -3.62 -35.63
C MET A 8 -38.72 -3.22 -34.16
N ALA A 9 -37.95 -3.96 -33.37
CA ALA A 9 -37.66 -3.62 -31.98
C ALA A 9 -36.84 -2.33 -31.87
N ALA A 10 -35.79 -2.17 -32.68
CA ALA A 10 -34.96 -0.96 -32.72
C ALA A 10 -35.79 0.27 -33.13
N LYS A 11 -36.70 0.11 -34.10
CA LYS A 11 -37.60 1.19 -34.54
C LYS A 11 -38.65 1.56 -33.49
N HIS A 12 -39.18 0.59 -32.75
CA HIS A 12 -40.08 0.85 -31.63
C HIS A 12 -39.38 1.49 -30.43
N VAL A 13 -38.19 1.01 -30.06
CA VAL A 13 -37.39 1.61 -28.99
C VAL A 13 -36.94 3.02 -29.37
N GLY A 14 -36.50 3.23 -30.61
CA GLY A 14 -36.16 4.55 -31.12
C GLY A 14 -37.35 5.52 -31.10
N ARG A 15 -38.55 5.04 -31.43
CA ARG A 15 -39.79 5.86 -31.41
C ARG A 15 -40.29 6.14 -29.99
N VAL A 16 -40.12 5.22 -29.05
CA VAL A 16 -40.47 5.44 -27.64
C VAL A 16 -39.50 6.43 -27.01
N LEU A 17 -38.19 6.25 -27.18
CA LEU A 17 -37.18 7.18 -26.63
C LEU A 17 -37.23 8.59 -27.23
N SER A 18 -37.70 8.73 -28.47
CA SER A 18 -37.89 10.04 -29.13
C SER A 18 -39.28 10.65 -28.92
N SER A 19 -40.18 9.97 -28.21
CA SER A 19 -41.49 10.55 -27.88
C SER A 19 -41.37 11.53 -26.71
N ASP A 20 -41.96 12.72 -26.86
CA ASP A 20 -41.99 13.73 -25.78
C ASP A 20 -42.60 13.17 -24.49
N ALA A 21 -43.56 12.26 -24.60
CA ALA A 21 -44.15 11.58 -23.45
C ALA A 21 -43.13 10.70 -22.68
N ALA A 22 -42.27 9.96 -23.37
CA ALA A 22 -41.24 9.16 -22.69
C ALA A 22 -40.14 10.03 -22.08
N MET A 23 -39.76 11.12 -22.76
CA MET A 23 -38.81 12.09 -22.23
C MET A 23 -39.36 12.78 -20.96
N ASN A 24 -40.66 13.09 -20.94
CA ASN A 24 -41.35 13.62 -19.76
C ASN A 24 -41.44 12.61 -18.61
N VAL A 25 -41.65 11.33 -18.90
CA VAL A 25 -41.66 10.27 -17.86
C VAL A 25 -40.25 10.02 -17.30
N LEU A 26 -39.22 10.01 -18.14
CA LEU A 26 -37.81 9.86 -17.72
C LEU A 26 -37.31 11.06 -16.91
N THR A 27 -37.80 12.26 -17.22
CA THR A 27 -37.45 13.48 -16.49
C THR A 27 -38.32 13.72 -15.26
N SER A 28 -39.40 12.95 -15.09
CA SER A 28 -40.35 13.12 -14.00
C SER A 28 -39.67 13.00 -12.63
N PRO A 29 -39.93 13.94 -11.69
CA PRO A 29 -39.37 13.89 -10.34
C PRO A 29 -39.76 12.62 -9.59
N GLN A 30 -40.96 12.10 -9.84
CA GLN A 30 -41.49 10.90 -9.19
C GLN A 30 -40.73 9.64 -9.60
N LEU A 31 -40.40 9.47 -10.89
CA LEU A 31 -39.58 8.33 -11.34
C LEU A 31 -38.16 8.43 -10.80
N LYS A 32 -37.53 9.62 -10.84
CA LYS A 32 -36.19 9.83 -10.28
C LYS A 32 -36.16 9.45 -8.80
N ASN A 33 -37.14 9.92 -8.03
CA ASN A 33 -37.25 9.60 -6.60
C ASN A 33 -37.47 8.10 -6.40
N ALA A 34 -38.37 7.46 -7.15
CA ALA A 34 -38.60 6.02 -7.05
C ALA A 34 -37.35 5.19 -7.38
N VAL A 35 -36.58 5.59 -8.39
CA VAL A 35 -35.32 4.94 -8.77
C VAL A 35 -34.27 5.13 -7.68
N VAL A 36 -34.11 6.34 -7.15
CA VAL A 36 -33.17 6.61 -6.05
C VAL A 36 -33.56 5.82 -4.81
N THR A 37 -34.85 5.82 -4.44
CA THR A 37 -35.37 5.02 -3.33
C THR A 37 -35.11 3.53 -3.56
N ALA A 38 -35.33 3.02 -4.78
CA ALA A 38 -35.04 1.63 -5.10
C ALA A 38 -33.54 1.29 -5.03
N ILE A 39 -32.66 2.21 -5.45
CA ILE A 39 -31.20 2.05 -5.35
C ILE A 39 -30.77 2.02 -3.87
N ASN A 40 -31.27 2.96 -3.06
CA ASN A 40 -30.95 3.03 -1.64
C ASN A 40 -31.47 1.80 -0.90
N LEU A 41 -32.71 1.39 -1.17
CA LEU A 41 -33.31 0.21 -0.56
C LEU A 41 -32.60 -1.08 -0.96
N ARG A 42 -32.07 -1.16 -2.19
CA ARG A 42 -31.20 -2.26 -2.62
C ARG A 42 -29.86 -2.28 -1.89
N ALA A 43 -29.26 -1.11 -1.66
CA ALA A 43 -28.02 -1.00 -0.89
C ALA A 43 -28.24 -1.45 0.56
N GLU A 44 -29.28 -0.93 1.22
CA GLU A 44 -29.65 -1.31 2.59
C GLU A 44 -29.99 -2.81 2.71
N ALA A 45 -30.70 -3.39 1.73
CA ALA A 45 -31.00 -4.82 1.72
C ALA A 45 -29.75 -5.68 1.55
N ARG A 46 -28.78 -5.24 0.73
CA ARG A 46 -27.49 -5.92 0.60
C ARG A 46 -26.70 -5.87 1.90
N ASP A 47 -26.61 -4.69 2.52
CA ASP A 47 -25.89 -4.52 3.77
C ASP A 47 -26.50 -5.35 4.91
N ALA A 48 -27.83 -5.41 4.99
CA ALA A 48 -28.55 -6.23 5.97
C ALA A 48 -28.33 -7.74 5.73
N LEU A 49 -28.28 -8.16 4.46
CA LEU A 49 -27.99 -9.54 4.09
C LEU A 49 -26.54 -9.93 4.42
N GLU A 50 -25.58 -9.06 4.10
CA GLU A 50 -24.16 -9.29 4.39
C GLU A 50 -23.90 -9.41 5.89
N ARG A 51 -24.51 -8.55 6.72
CA ARG A 51 -24.44 -8.67 8.19
C ARG A 51 -24.98 -10.01 8.68
N ARG A 52 -26.15 -10.43 8.19
CA ARG A 52 -26.74 -11.73 8.57
C ARG A 52 -25.90 -12.92 8.10
N VAL A 53 -25.33 -12.84 6.91
CA VAL A 53 -24.42 -13.88 6.39
C VAL A 53 -23.16 -13.95 7.25
N LYS A 54 -22.63 -12.81 7.69
CA LYS A 54 -21.47 -12.73 8.57
C LYS A 54 -21.75 -13.28 9.97
N ASP A 55 -22.91 -12.94 10.55
CA ASP A 55 -23.33 -13.45 11.86
C ASP A 55 -23.54 -14.97 11.82
N VAL A 56 -24.18 -15.49 10.75
CA VAL A 56 -24.35 -16.93 10.54
C VAL A 56 -23.03 -17.63 10.27
N ALA A 57 -22.14 -17.04 9.47
CA ALA A 57 -20.83 -17.61 9.21
C ALA A 57 -19.96 -17.65 10.47
N THR A 58 -20.01 -16.60 11.30
CA THR A 58 -19.32 -16.56 12.59
C THR A 58 -19.91 -17.58 13.57
N ALA A 59 -21.24 -17.69 13.63
CA ALA A 59 -21.93 -18.66 14.50
C ALA A 59 -21.70 -20.13 14.09
N LEU A 60 -21.38 -20.37 12.81
CA LEU A 60 -21.05 -21.71 12.29
C LEU A 60 -19.54 -21.94 12.14
N GLU A 61 -18.69 -21.02 12.60
CA GLU A 61 -17.22 -21.02 12.41
C GLU A 61 -16.77 -21.15 10.93
N LEU A 62 -17.62 -20.77 9.98
CA LEU A 62 -17.24 -20.73 8.57
C LEU A 62 -16.44 -19.45 8.29
N VAL A 63 -15.18 -19.64 7.89
CA VAL A 63 -14.32 -18.57 7.37
C VAL A 63 -14.97 -17.92 6.15
N THR A 64 -15.30 -16.63 6.23
CA THR A 64 -15.89 -15.92 5.10
C THR A 64 -14.84 -15.48 4.09
N ARG A 65 -15.26 -15.22 2.84
CA ARG A 65 -14.37 -14.63 1.82
C ARG A 65 -13.81 -13.27 2.25
N GLU A 66 -14.55 -12.50 3.04
CA GLU A 66 -14.11 -11.21 3.58
C GLU A 66 -12.94 -11.41 4.56
N ASP A 67 -13.02 -12.44 5.41
CA ASP A 67 -11.97 -12.75 6.39
C ASP A 67 -10.69 -13.22 5.71
N VAL A 68 -10.78 -14.05 4.66
CA VAL A 68 -9.63 -14.43 3.84
C VAL A 68 -9.02 -13.22 3.15
N ALA A 69 -9.83 -12.29 2.64
CA ALA A 69 -9.35 -11.07 2.00
C ALA A 69 -8.64 -10.15 3.00
N LYS A 70 -9.17 -10.02 4.22
CA LYS A 70 -8.51 -9.27 5.31
C LYS A 70 -7.20 -9.92 5.71
N LEU A 71 -7.20 -11.23 5.94
CA LEU A 71 -5.99 -11.96 6.32
C LEU A 71 -4.90 -11.84 5.25
N ARG A 72 -5.25 -11.92 3.96
CA ARG A 72 -4.30 -11.71 2.85
C ARG A 72 -3.72 -10.29 2.83
N ARG A 73 -4.49 -9.26 3.16
CA ARG A 73 -3.97 -7.89 3.27
C ARG A 73 -2.99 -7.78 4.44
N SER A 74 -3.39 -8.27 5.62
CA SER A 74 -2.52 -8.26 6.80
C SER A 74 -1.22 -9.03 6.57
N ILE A 75 -1.25 -10.14 5.83
CA ILE A 75 -0.03 -10.86 5.47
C ILE A 75 0.89 -9.99 4.60
N ARG A 76 0.36 -9.32 3.57
CA ARG A 76 1.17 -8.42 2.73
C ARG A 76 1.76 -7.26 3.52
N ASP A 77 0.94 -6.62 4.37
CA ASP A 77 1.41 -5.50 5.19
C ASP A 77 2.57 -5.98 6.10
N LEU A 78 2.48 -7.18 6.67
CA LEU A 78 3.54 -7.78 7.48
C LEU A 78 4.79 -8.16 6.65
N GLU A 79 4.61 -8.66 5.43
CA GLU A 79 5.71 -8.94 4.49
C GLU A 79 6.47 -7.66 4.13
N ASP A 80 5.75 -6.57 3.86
CA ASP A 80 6.33 -5.26 3.55
C ASP A 80 7.11 -4.70 4.74
N HIS A 81 6.54 -4.77 5.96
CA HIS A 81 7.24 -4.38 7.18
C HIS A 81 8.51 -5.21 7.45
N LEU A 82 8.47 -6.52 7.16
CA LEU A 82 9.66 -7.37 7.30
C LEU A 82 10.74 -6.98 6.30
N ALA A 83 10.38 -6.69 5.05
CA ALA A 83 11.33 -6.24 4.04
C ALA A 83 11.99 -4.90 4.42
N GLU A 84 11.20 -3.95 4.94
CA GLU A 84 11.71 -2.68 5.42
C GLU A 84 12.68 -2.84 6.59
N LEU A 85 12.33 -3.66 7.60
CA LEU A 85 13.20 -3.94 8.74
C LEU A 85 14.49 -4.65 8.33
N GLN A 86 14.44 -5.56 7.36
CA GLN A 86 15.64 -6.20 6.81
C GLN A 86 16.56 -5.19 6.12
N SER A 87 15.99 -4.24 5.37
CA SER A 87 16.76 -3.17 4.73
C SER A 87 17.44 -2.27 5.77
N GLN A 88 16.70 -1.83 6.79
CA GLN A 88 17.26 -1.00 7.87
C GLN A 88 18.37 -1.72 8.64
N LEU A 89 18.23 -3.03 8.87
CA LEU A 89 19.25 -3.83 9.53
C LEU A 89 20.51 -3.95 8.65
N ALA A 90 20.36 -4.14 7.35
CA ALA A 90 21.48 -4.17 6.42
C ALA A 90 22.22 -2.83 6.34
N GLU A 91 21.48 -1.72 6.31
CA GLU A 91 22.05 -0.36 6.36
C GLU A 91 22.82 -0.13 7.67
N ALA A 92 22.19 -0.43 8.81
CA ALA A 92 22.83 -0.29 10.12
C ALA A 92 24.10 -1.15 10.24
N GLN A 93 24.10 -2.36 9.70
CA GLN A 93 25.30 -3.21 9.65
C GLN A 93 26.41 -2.60 8.79
N SER A 94 26.05 -2.00 7.66
CA SER A 94 27.00 -1.33 6.75
C SER A 94 27.62 -0.09 7.41
N GLU A 95 26.81 0.75 8.05
CA GLU A 95 27.29 1.90 8.82
C GLU A 95 28.20 1.49 9.99
N LEU A 96 27.86 0.40 10.67
CA LEU A 96 28.66 -0.13 11.78
C LEU A 96 29.98 -0.74 11.29
N ALA A 97 30.01 -1.30 10.08
CA ALA A 97 31.23 -1.75 9.43
C ALA A 97 32.11 -0.57 8.98
N ALA A 98 31.50 0.46 8.38
CA ALA A 98 32.20 1.68 7.95
C ALA A 98 32.84 2.43 9.13
N SER A 99 32.07 2.66 10.20
CA SER A 99 32.59 3.32 11.41
C SER A 99 33.71 2.52 12.10
N LYS A 100 33.65 1.18 12.09
CA LYS A 100 34.76 0.34 12.55
C LYS A 100 36.00 0.50 11.67
N ALA A 101 35.86 0.53 10.36
CA ALA A 101 36.97 0.74 9.43
C ALA A 101 37.64 2.12 9.63
N ASP A 102 36.84 3.18 9.79
CA ASP A 102 37.35 4.54 10.05
C ASP A 102 38.10 4.61 11.39
N SER A 103 37.58 3.96 12.44
CA SER A 103 38.26 3.92 13.75
C SER A 103 39.57 3.13 13.73
N ALA A 104 39.69 2.12 12.86
CA ALA A 104 40.91 1.35 12.68
C ALA A 104 41.97 2.13 11.88
N GLY A 105 41.57 2.83 10.81
CA GLY A 105 42.44 3.71 10.03
C GLY A 105 42.97 4.88 10.85
N GLY A 106 42.13 5.49 11.69
CA GLY A 106 42.54 6.56 12.60
C GLY A 106 43.58 6.10 13.65
N ARG A 107 43.47 4.87 14.14
CA ARG A 107 44.46 4.29 15.08
C ARG A 107 45.79 3.97 14.40
N GLN A 108 45.78 3.49 13.16
CA GLN A 108 47.01 3.26 12.40
C GLN A 108 47.74 4.56 12.06
N ALA A 109 47.02 5.58 11.61
CA ALA A 109 47.59 6.90 11.34
C ALA A 109 48.14 7.59 12.61
N ALA A 110 47.50 7.39 13.77
CA ALA A 110 48.01 7.85 15.05
C ALA A 110 49.26 7.09 15.50
N ALA A 111 49.32 5.78 15.29
CA ALA A 111 50.50 4.96 15.61
C ALA A 111 51.72 5.31 14.74
N GLU A 112 51.50 5.62 13.46
CA GLU A 112 52.57 6.01 12.53
C GLU A 112 53.15 7.39 12.88
N ARG A 113 52.30 8.35 13.28
CA ARG A 113 52.75 9.67 13.76
C ARG A 113 53.53 9.63 15.08
N VAL A 114 53.27 8.63 15.93
CA VAL A 114 54.04 8.42 17.18
C VAL A 114 55.40 7.77 16.89
N ALA A 115 55.50 6.95 15.82
CA ALA A 115 56.76 6.37 15.38
C ALA A 115 57.70 7.37 14.69
N GLU A 116 57.17 8.45 14.10
CA GLU A 116 57.94 9.46 13.34
C GLU A 116 58.35 10.71 14.15
N ALA A 117 58.07 10.78 15.45
CA ALA A 117 58.54 11.89 16.29
C ALA A 117 60.08 11.83 16.48
N PRO A 118 60.83 12.93 16.22
CA PRO A 118 62.26 12.86 15.93
C PRO A 118 63.11 12.63 17.18
N LYS A 119 64.05 11.68 17.09
CA LYS A 119 65.22 11.57 17.97
C LYS A 119 66.10 12.82 17.82
N ALA A 120 65.79 13.89 18.56
CA ALA A 120 66.60 15.10 18.54
C ALA A 120 67.08 15.50 19.94
N LYS A 121 68.42 15.39 20.07
CA LYS A 121 69.33 16.18 20.92
C LYS A 121 69.54 15.74 22.38
N LYS A 122 70.64 15.00 22.58
CA LYS A 122 71.61 15.36 23.62
C LYS A 122 73.04 14.98 23.21
N SER A 123 73.62 15.75 22.30
CA SER A 123 75.07 15.90 22.18
C SER A 123 75.44 17.32 22.64
N ARG A 124 76.04 17.43 23.83
CA ARG A 124 76.81 18.62 24.20
C ARG A 124 78.10 18.16 24.85
N LYS A 125 79.13 18.02 24.01
CA LYS A 125 80.52 18.04 24.42
C LYS A 125 80.84 19.45 24.95
N THR A 126 81.50 19.53 26.09
CA THR A 126 82.44 20.62 26.41
C THR A 126 83.71 19.98 26.95
N LYS A 127 84.84 20.41 26.39
CA LYS A 127 86.22 19.99 26.61
C LYS A 127 87.00 21.27 27.00
N ALA A 128 88.10 21.12 27.75
CA ALA A 128 89.04 22.15 28.22
C ALA A 128 88.50 22.99 29.42
N ASP A 129 89.25 23.25 30.49
CA ASP A 129 90.71 23.31 30.73
C ASP A 129 91.13 22.43 31.93
#